data_AF-A0AAE4JWA6-F1
#
_entry.id   AF-A0AAE4JWA6-F1
#
_cell.length_a   1.000
_cell.length_b   1.000
_cell.length_c   1.000
_cell.angle_alpha   90.00
_cell.angle_beta   90.00
_cell.angle_gamma   90.00
#
_symmetry.space_group_name_H-M   'P 1'
#
loop_
_entity.id
_entity.type
_entity.pdbx_description
1 polymer ?
#
loop_
_entity_poly.entity_id
_entity_poly.type
_entity_poly.pdbx_seq_one_letter_code
_entity_poly.pdbx_strand_id
1 'polypeptide(L)' 'MLFKKLTKENYTEEEIGQILDISNIAVKRLVKTINKHVGRYESEDIIRACMGGRLY' A
#
# COMPACT_ATOMS: atom_id res chain seq x y z
N MET A 1 -12.83 2.70 5.74
CA MET A 1 -11.54 2.49 6.43
C MET A 1 -10.68 1.56 5.60
N LEU A 2 -9.57 2.04 5.04
CA LEU A 2 -8.63 1.27 4.20
C LEU A 2 -8.19 -0.03 4.88
N PHE A 3 -7.93 0.04 6.19
CA PHE A 3 -7.56 -1.09 7.06
C PHE A 3 -8.50 -2.30 6.95
N LYS A 4 -9.80 -2.07 6.73
CA LYS A 4 -10.78 -3.15 6.70
C LYS A 4 -10.71 -3.98 5.40
N LYS A 5 -10.07 -3.42 4.35
CA LYS A 5 -9.84 -4.13 3.09
C LYS A 5 -8.50 -4.89 3.06
N LEU A 6 -7.54 -4.51 3.90
CA LEU A 6 -6.23 -5.15 3.99
C LEU A 6 -6.27 -6.27 5.06
N THR A 7 -6.68 -7.48 4.68
CA THR A 7 -6.76 -8.67 5.56
C THR A 7 -5.46 -9.48 5.69
N LYS A 8 -4.60 -9.46 4.68
CA LYS A 8 -3.23 -10.00 4.67
C LYS A 8 -2.23 -8.97 5.22
N GLU A 9 -1.10 -9.47 5.72
CA GLU A 9 0.04 -8.63 6.16
C GLU A 9 0.84 -8.07 4.98
N ASN A 10 0.84 -8.76 3.82
CA ASN A 10 1.71 -8.42 2.70
C ASN A 10 0.95 -8.49 1.35
N TYR A 11 1.17 -7.49 0.49
CA TYR A 11 0.52 -7.36 -0.83
C TYR A 11 1.50 -7.08 -1.96
N THR A 12 1.10 -7.44 -3.18
CA THR A 12 1.78 -7.02 -4.40
C THR A 12 1.22 -5.70 -4.94
N GLU A 13 1.95 -5.06 -5.85
CA GLU A 13 1.53 -3.82 -6.52
C GLU A 13 0.14 -3.97 -7.17
N GLU A 14 -0.12 -5.13 -7.78
CA GLU A 14 -1.40 -5.44 -8.43
C GLU A 14 -2.55 -5.52 -7.42
N GLU A 15 -2.36 -6.24 -6.31
CA GLU A 15 -3.36 -6.33 -5.24
C GLU A 15 -3.64 -4.97 -4.61
N ILE A 16 -2.59 -4.17 -4.37
CA ILE A 16 -2.69 -2.82 -3.84
C ILE A 16 -3.55 -1.95 -4.75
N GLY A 17 -3.30 -1.99 -6.06
CA GLY A 17 -4.08 -1.26 -7.06
C GLY A 17 -5.56 -1.66 -7.06
N GLN A 18 -5.84 -2.96 -6.99
CA GLN A 18 -7.22 -3.47 -6.92
C GLN A 18 -7.94 -3.10 -5.62
N ILE A 19 -7.26 -3.18 -4.47
CA ILE A 19 -7.86 -2.90 -3.15
C ILE A 19 -8.18 -1.41 -3.00
N LEU A 20 -7.23 -0.58 -3.43
CA LEU A 20 -7.31 0.89 -3.35
C LEU A 20 -8.11 1.50 -4.49
N ASP A 21 -8.40 0.73 -5.54
CA ASP A 21 -9.06 1.18 -6.77
C ASP A 21 -8.32 2.38 -7.40
N ILE A 22 -7.00 2.23 -7.55
CA ILE A 22 -6.12 3.27 -8.09
C ILE A 22 -5.35 2.77 -9.31
N SER A 23 -5.03 3.70 -10.21
CA SER A 23 -4.23 3.41 -11.40
C SER A 23 -2.85 2.88 -11.03
N ASN A 24 -2.28 2.03 -11.89
CA ASN A 24 -0.96 1.42 -11.68
C ASN A 24 0.17 2.46 -11.49
N ILE A 25 0.03 3.64 -12.11
CA ILE A 25 0.94 4.78 -11.92
C ILE A 25 0.89 5.30 -10.48
N ALA A 26 -0.31 5.37 -9.90
CA ALA A 26 -0.52 5.81 -8.52
C ALA A 26 0.02 4.77 -7.54
N VAL A 27 -0.22 3.47 -7.79
CA VAL A 27 0.41 2.38 -7.03
C VAL A 27 1.92 2.53 -7.02
N LYS A 28 2.55 2.67 -8.21
CA LYS A 28 4.00 2.84 -8.32
C LYS A 28 4.54 4.02 -7.53
N ARG A 29 3.81 5.14 -7.48
CA ARG A 29 4.18 6.30 -6.66
C ARG A 29 4.04 6.03 -5.16
N LEU A 30 2.96 5.35 -4.77
CA LEU A 30 2.72 4.95 -3.39
C LEU A 30 3.80 4.01 -2.90
N VAL A 31 4.04 2.90 -3.60
CA VAL A 31 5.03 1.90 -3.21
C VAL A 31 6.48 2.39 -3.32
N LYS A 32 6.74 3.49 -4.03
CA LYS A 32 8.06 4.13 -4.08
C LYS A 32 8.45 4.75 -2.73
N THR A 33 7.47 5.15 -1.91
CA THR A 33 7.73 5.68 -0.56
C THR A 33 7.76 4.59 0.51
N ILE A 34 7.59 3.33 0.13
CA ILE A 34 7.46 2.18 1.02
C ILE A 34 8.63 1.22 0.78
N ASN A 35 9.13 0.58 1.82
CA ASN A 35 10.11 -0.49 1.66
C ASN A 35 9.48 -1.76 1.11
N LYS A 36 10.13 -2.36 0.11
CA LYS A 36 9.71 -3.63 -0.50
C LYS A 36 10.37 -4.78 0.25
N HIS A 37 9.58 -5.58 0.95
CA HIS A 37 10.04 -6.78 1.65
C HIS A 37 9.79 -8.01 0.76
N VAL A 38 10.86 -8.58 0.21
CA VAL A 38 10.84 -9.84 -0.56
C VAL A 38 9.78 -9.84 -1.67
N GLY A 39 9.67 -8.76 -2.43
CA GLY A 39 8.70 -8.68 -3.52
C GLY A 39 7.32 -8.13 -3.15
N ARG A 40 7.05 -7.91 -1.86
CA ARG A 40 5.75 -7.50 -1.33
C ARG A 40 5.87 -6.25 -0.44
N TYR A 41 4.72 -5.65 -0.14
CA TYR A 41 4.60 -4.45 0.70
C TYR A 41 3.72 -4.77 1.89
N GLU A 42 4.16 -4.32 3.06
CA GLU A 42 3.45 -4.55 4.31
C GLU A 42 2.21 -3.66 4.40
N SER A 43 1.13 -4.20 4.96
CA SER A 43 -0.14 -3.49 5.10
C SER A 43 -0.01 -2.16 5.84
N GLU A 44 0.73 -2.14 6.95
CA GLU A 44 0.90 -0.93 7.78
C GLU A 44 1.58 0.20 7.00
N ASP A 45 2.57 -0.18 6.21
CA ASP A 45 3.39 0.69 5.39
C ASP A 45 2.56 1.27 4.20
N ILE A 46 1.72 0.44 3.57
CA ILE A 46 0.73 0.88 2.56
C ILE A 46 -0.25 1.89 3.15
N ILE A 47 -0.77 1.60 4.34
CA ILE A 47 -1.71 2.48 5.05
C ILE A 47 -1.03 3.80 5.39
N ARG A 48 0.19 3.77 5.94
CA ARG A 48 0.97 4.94 6.30
C ARG A 48 1.25 5.83 5.09
N ALA A 49 1.59 5.22 3.96
CA ALA A 49 1.78 5.92 2.69
C ALA A 49 0.46 6.54 2.18
N CYS A 50 -0.66 5.82 2.27
CA CYS A 50 -1.99 6.35 1.92
C CYS A 50 -2.43 7.53 2.82
N MET A 51 -2.02 7.54 4.08
CA MET A 51 -2.29 8.65 5.01
C MET A 51 -1.35 9.84 4.83
N GLY A 52 -0.45 9.82 3.84
CA GLY A 52 0.48 10.90 3.56
C GLY A 52 1.59 11.03 4.60
N GLY A 53 1.95 9.95 5.29
CA GLY A 53 3.10 9.90 6.20
C GLY A 53 2.93 10.70 7.51
N ARG A 54 1.76 11.30 7.77
CA ARG A 54 1.45 11.93 9.06
C ARG A 54 1.05 10.86 10.08
N LEU A 55 2.07 10.24 10.70
CA LEU A 55 1.96 9.85 12.10
C LEU A 55 2.31 11.10 12.91
N TYR A 56 1.30 11.74 13.50
CA TYR A 56 1.49 12.61 14.66
C TYR A 56 1.29 11.78 15.92
#